data_AF-A0A915D174-F1
#
_entry.id   AF-A0A915D174-F1
#
_cell.length_a   1.000
_cell.length_b   1.000
_cell.length_c   1.000
_cell.angle_alpha   90.00
_cell.angle_beta   90.00
_cell.angle_gamma   90.00
#
_symmetry.space_group_name_H-M   'P 1'
#
loop_
_entity.id
_entity.type
_entity.pdbx_description
1 polymer ?
#
loop_
_entity_poly.entity_id
_entity_poly.type
_entity_poly.pdbx_seq_one_letter_code
_entity_poly.pdbx_strand_id
1 'polypeptide(L)'
;MEMALYAHEWNRLNTYRSLVPMQHLCWQLAKNVRFSNQKMFNVVKNMLIRSLSYCRMIADFVETTAKSPIKTQLRQKGETAHYCHLCEIEVFNLLFVKEIGGKFRVFCVQCARKNNMDDYVVLQQIPFDELCQIFDRFQLYPAKSSLVC
;
A
#
# COMPACT_ATOMS: atom_id res chain seq x y z
N MET A 1 4.70 1.63 -17.23
CA MET A 1 4.03 1.29 -15.96
C MET A 1 3.67 -0.19 -15.88
N GLU A 2 3.09 -0.76 -16.93
CA GLU A 2 2.75 -2.20 -17.00
C GLU A 2 3.94 -3.12 -16.67
N MET A 3 5.08 -2.90 -17.33
CA MET A 3 6.33 -3.63 -17.03
C MET A 3 6.80 -3.47 -15.58
N ALA A 4 6.59 -2.29 -14.97
CA ALA A 4 7.01 -2.05 -13.59
C ALA A 4 6.10 -2.79 -12.58
N LEU A 5 4.80 -2.88 -12.87
CA LEU A 5 3.88 -3.67 -12.04
C LEU A 5 4.13 -5.17 -12.18
N TYR A 6 4.36 -5.65 -13.41
CA TYR A 6 4.75 -7.03 -13.63
C TYR A 6 6.05 -7.36 -12.91
N ALA A 7 7.07 -6.51 -13.03
CA ALA A 7 8.33 -6.68 -12.32
C ALA A 7 8.13 -6.69 -10.79
N HIS A 8 7.26 -5.81 -10.25
CA HIS A 8 6.95 -5.81 -8.83
C HIS A 8 6.28 -7.10 -8.35
N GLU A 9 5.30 -7.62 -9.10
CA GLU A 9 4.66 -8.89 -8.75
C GLU A 9 5.62 -10.08 -8.89
N TRP A 10 6.43 -10.09 -9.94
CA TRP A 10 7.49 -11.09 -10.13
C TRP A 10 8.50 -11.06 -8.98
N ASN A 11 8.97 -9.87 -8.60
CA ASN A 11 9.87 -9.68 -7.48
C ASN A 11 9.24 -10.18 -6.19
N ARG A 12 7.97 -9.84 -5.93
CA ARG A 12 7.25 -10.32 -4.74
C ARG A 12 7.16 -11.84 -4.68
N LEU A 13 6.85 -12.50 -5.80
CA LEU A 13 6.78 -13.97 -5.88
C LEU A 13 8.14 -14.64 -5.69
N ASN A 14 9.20 -13.98 -6.15
CA ASN A 14 10.58 -14.48 -6.05
C ASN A 14 11.36 -13.89 -4.86
N THR A 15 10.68 -13.26 -3.90
CA THR A 15 11.28 -12.67 -2.69
C THR A 15 12.37 -11.62 -2.96
N TYR A 16 12.33 -10.94 -4.10
CA TYR A 16 13.18 -9.79 -4.39
C TYR A 16 12.55 -8.49 -3.91
N ARG A 17 13.39 -7.61 -3.35
CA ARG A 17 12.97 -6.24 -3.02
C ARG A 17 12.68 -5.44 -4.28
N SER A 18 11.47 -4.91 -4.36
CA SER A 18 11.15 -3.90 -5.38
C SER A 18 11.67 -2.53 -4.96
N LEU A 19 12.59 -1.97 -5.75
CA LEU A 19 13.13 -0.61 -5.53
C LEU A 19 12.04 0.46 -5.61
N VAL A 20 11.02 0.22 -6.45
CA VAL A 20 9.87 1.11 -6.58
C VAL A 20 8.72 0.58 -5.72
N PRO A 21 8.23 1.37 -4.75
CA PRO A 21 7.07 1.00 -3.92
C PRO A 21 5.79 1.19 -4.74
N MET A 22 5.40 0.15 -5.47
CA MET A 22 4.34 0.22 -6.45
C MET A 22 2.96 0.46 -5.82
N GLN A 23 2.69 -0.05 -4.61
CA GLN A 23 1.41 0.24 -3.95
C GLN A 23 1.31 1.72 -3.61
N HIS A 24 2.33 2.26 -2.94
CA HIS A 24 2.40 3.68 -2.60
C HIS A 24 2.31 4.57 -3.84
N LEU A 25 3.06 4.23 -4.90
CA LEU A 25 3.05 4.97 -6.16
C LEU A 25 1.65 4.98 -6.81
N CYS A 26 0.98 3.82 -6.89
CA CYS A 26 -0.36 3.74 -7.47
C CYS A 26 -1.37 4.61 -6.71
N TRP A 27 -1.33 4.62 -5.38
CA TRP A 27 -2.19 5.50 -4.57
C TRP A 27 -1.86 7.00 -4.79
N GLN A 28 -0.59 7.37 -4.93
CA GLN A 28 -0.20 8.74 -5.27
C GLN A 28 -0.65 9.14 -6.69
N LEU A 29 -0.57 8.23 -7.66
CA LEU A 29 -1.05 8.48 -9.02
C LEU A 29 -2.58 8.67 -9.02
N ALA A 30 -3.31 7.85 -8.27
CA ALA A 30 -4.76 7.98 -8.16
C ALA A 30 -5.19 9.33 -7.58
N LYS A 31 -4.44 9.84 -6.60
CA LYS A 31 -4.71 11.13 -5.94
C LYS A 31 -4.38 12.34 -6.83
N ASN A 32 -3.30 12.25 -7.62
CA ASN A 32 -2.68 13.44 -8.23
C ASN A 32 -2.71 13.47 -9.77
N VAL A 33 -3.03 12.36 -10.44
CA VAL A 33 -2.91 12.24 -11.90
C VAL A 33 -4.25 11.90 -12.54
N ARG A 34 -4.61 12.64 -13.59
CA ARG A 34 -5.75 12.35 -14.45
C ARG A 34 -5.33 11.40 -15.56
N PHE A 35 -5.99 10.25 -15.66
CA PHE A 35 -5.71 9.27 -16.71
C PHE A 35 -6.70 9.43 -17.87
N SER A 36 -6.18 9.53 -19.09
CA SER A 36 -6.98 9.44 -20.32
C SER A 36 -6.76 8.13 -21.08
N ASN A 37 -5.68 7.40 -20.77
CA ASN A 37 -5.42 6.10 -21.36
C ASN A 37 -6.17 5.00 -20.57
N GLN A 38 -7.13 4.36 -21.24
CA GLN A 38 -7.97 3.31 -20.64
C GLN A 38 -7.16 2.14 -20.04
N LYS A 39 -6.11 1.68 -20.72
CA LYS A 39 -5.31 0.53 -20.25
C LYS A 39 -4.60 0.88 -18.94
N MET A 40 -3.94 2.03 -18.89
CA MET A 40 -3.24 2.48 -17.68
C MET A 40 -4.22 2.76 -16.53
N PHE A 41 -5.36 3.38 -16.82
CA PHE A 41 -6.42 3.58 -15.84
C PHE A 41 -6.88 2.25 -15.23
N ASN A 42 -7.19 1.24 -16.05
CA ASN A 42 -7.64 -0.08 -15.58
C ASN A 42 -6.57 -0.76 -14.71
N VAL A 43 -5.31 -0.68 -15.13
CA VAL A 43 -4.18 -1.27 -14.40
C VAL A 43 -4.04 -0.64 -13.00
N VAL A 44 -4.06 0.69 -12.91
CA VAL A 44 -3.99 1.39 -11.61
C VAL A 44 -5.24 1.08 -10.78
N LYS A 45 -6.43 1.17 -11.35
CA LYS A 45 -7.70 0.90 -10.65
C LYS A 45 -7.73 -0.50 -10.04
N ASN A 46 -7.27 -1.50 -10.79
CA ASN A 46 -7.17 -2.88 -10.31
C ASN A 46 -6.16 -3.03 -9.16
N MET A 47 -5.03 -2.32 -9.21
CA MET A 47 -4.08 -2.30 -8.08
C MET A 47 -4.68 -1.63 -6.84
N LEU A 48 -5.40 -0.51 -7.00
CA LEU A 48 -6.04 0.20 -5.89
C LEU A 48 -7.07 -0.68 -5.18
N ILE A 49 -8.00 -1.31 -5.91
CA ILE A 49 -9.04 -2.14 -5.29
C ILE A 49 -8.42 -3.35 -4.55
N ARG A 50 -7.42 -4.01 -5.16
CA ARG A 50 -6.70 -5.12 -4.51
C ARG A 50 -5.97 -4.66 -3.25
N SER A 51 -5.33 -3.49 -3.29
CA SER A 51 -4.62 -2.91 -2.15
C SER A 51 -5.60 -2.52 -1.02
N LEU A 52 -6.73 -1.88 -1.35
CA LEU A 52 -7.76 -1.51 -0.39
C LEU A 52 -8.37 -2.73 0.29
N SER A 53 -8.80 -3.73 -0.49
CA SER A 53 -9.34 -5.00 0.03
C SER A 53 -8.31 -5.70 0.93
N TYR A 54 -7.05 -5.76 0.52
CA TYR A 54 -5.99 -6.37 1.32
C TYR A 54 -5.76 -5.65 2.65
N CYS A 55 -5.75 -4.31 2.65
CA CYS A 55 -5.64 -3.52 3.88
C CYS A 55 -6.82 -3.81 4.82
N ARG A 56 -8.05 -3.90 4.28
CA ARG A 56 -9.23 -4.18 5.09
C ARG A 56 -9.18 -5.58 5.70
N MET A 57 -8.83 -6.59 4.91
CA MET A 57 -8.66 -7.97 5.40
C MET A 57 -7.62 -8.06 6.53
N ILE A 58 -6.52 -7.30 6.45
CA ILE A 58 -5.54 -7.24 7.53
C ILE A 58 -6.13 -6.55 8.77
N ALA A 59 -6.86 -5.44 8.61
CA ALA A 59 -7.48 -4.76 9.74
C ALA A 59 -8.44 -5.69 10.50
N ASP A 60 -9.37 -6.34 9.77
CA ASP A 60 -10.33 -7.27 10.35
C ASP A 60 -9.62 -8.47 11.05
N PHE A 61 -8.50 -8.93 10.46
CA PHE A 61 -7.66 -9.96 11.07
C PHE A 61 -6.99 -9.49 12.38
N VAL A 62 -6.50 -8.25 12.42
CA VAL A 62 -5.88 -7.68 13.63
C VAL A 62 -6.92 -7.44 14.72
N GLU A 63 -8.10 -6.94 14.38
CA GLU A 63 -9.21 -6.75 15.33
C GLU A 63 -9.64 -8.04 16.02
N THR A 64 -9.52 -9.18 15.33
CA THR A 64 -9.90 -10.49 15.87
C THR A 64 -8.77 -11.21 16.61
N THR A 65 -7.50 -10.90 16.31
CA THR A 65 -6.34 -11.69 16.77
C THR A 65 -5.42 -10.95 17.73
N ALA A 66 -5.26 -9.63 17.58
CA ALA A 66 -4.30 -8.85 18.34
C ALA A 66 -4.87 -8.37 19.68
N LYS A 67 -4.04 -8.37 20.72
CA LYS A 67 -4.41 -7.84 22.05
C LYS A 67 -4.66 -6.33 22.08
N SER A 68 -4.04 -5.58 21.17
CA SER A 68 -4.11 -4.12 21.14
C SER A 68 -4.79 -3.63 19.87
N PRO A 69 -5.60 -2.56 19.95
CA PRO A 69 -6.26 -1.99 18.78
C PRO A 69 -5.24 -1.37 17.82
N ILE A 70 -5.64 -1.27 16.55
CA ILE A 70 -4.89 -0.53 15.53
C ILE A 70 -4.85 0.94 15.92
N LYS A 71 -3.64 1.53 15.95
CA LYS A 71 -3.46 2.96 16.24
C LYS A 71 -3.27 3.75 14.96
N THR A 72 -3.86 4.93 14.86
CA THR A 72 -3.61 5.81 13.72
C THR A 72 -2.27 6.54 13.91
N GLN A 73 -1.41 6.48 12.90
CA GLN A 73 -0.19 7.29 12.80
C GLN A 73 -0.05 7.80 11.37
N LEU A 74 -0.48 9.04 11.15
CA LEU A 74 -0.42 9.67 9.83
C LEU A 74 1.03 9.81 9.35
N ARG A 75 1.20 9.75 8.03
CA ARG A 75 2.51 9.94 7.40
C ARG A 75 3.03 11.36 7.60
N GLN A 76 4.33 11.46 7.84
CA GLN A 76 5.05 12.73 7.85
C GLN A 76 5.42 13.16 6.43
N LYS A 77 5.56 14.47 6.23
CA LYS A 77 6.00 15.02 4.93
C LYS A 77 7.43 14.52 4.64
N GLY A 78 7.62 13.93 3.45
CA GLY A 78 8.92 13.37 3.03
C GLY A 78 9.20 11.97 3.56
N GLU A 79 8.27 11.35 4.30
CA GLU A 79 8.41 9.98 4.75
C GLU A 79 8.46 9.01 3.56
N THR A 80 9.45 8.12 3.54
CA THR A 80 9.64 7.10 2.50
C THR A 80 8.65 5.95 2.67
N ALA A 81 8.44 5.16 1.61
CA ALA A 81 7.69 3.92 1.72
C ALA A 81 8.40 2.91 2.63
N HIS A 82 7.61 2.13 3.38
CA HIS A 82 8.13 1.14 4.32
C HIS A 82 8.27 -0.23 3.67
N TYR A 83 9.25 -0.99 4.14
CA TYR A 83 9.51 -2.35 3.73
C TYR A 83 9.66 -3.24 4.96
N CYS A 84 9.20 -4.49 4.85
CA CYS A 84 9.32 -5.46 5.93
C CYS A 84 10.79 -5.71 6.22
N HIS A 85 11.17 -5.64 7.50
CA HIS A 85 12.54 -5.86 7.95
C HIS A 85 13.08 -7.26 7.62
N LEU A 86 12.21 -8.27 7.50
CA LEU A 86 12.62 -9.66 7.26
C LEU A 86 12.58 -10.09 5.80
N CYS A 87 11.53 -9.73 5.06
CA CYS A 87 11.32 -10.22 3.70
C CYS A 87 11.32 -9.12 2.63
N GLU A 88 11.60 -7.88 3.02
CA GLU A 88 11.76 -6.72 2.13
C GLU A 88 10.57 -6.43 1.19
N ILE A 89 9.39 -7.00 1.46
CA ILE A 89 8.16 -6.64 0.77
C ILE A 89 7.72 -5.23 1.19
N GLU A 90 7.17 -4.46 0.26
CA GLU A 90 6.52 -3.18 0.57
C GLU A 90 5.39 -3.40 1.60
N VAL A 91 5.38 -2.60 2.66
CA VAL A 91 4.33 -2.59 3.68
C VAL A 91 3.55 -1.29 3.56
N PHE A 92 2.33 -1.40 3.03
CA PHE A 92 1.46 -0.25 2.78
C PHE A 92 0.35 -0.16 3.83
N ASN A 93 0.12 1.05 4.32
CA ASN A 93 -0.95 1.46 5.24
C ASN A 93 -0.95 0.85 6.64
N LEU A 94 -0.96 -0.48 6.79
CA LEU A 94 -0.95 -1.16 8.09
C LEU A 94 0.46 -1.69 8.41
N LEU A 95 1.15 -1.01 9.32
CA LEU A 95 2.52 -1.30 9.72
C LEU A 95 2.51 -2.09 11.03
N PHE A 96 3.17 -3.25 11.05
CA PHE A 96 3.44 -3.98 12.28
C PHE A 96 4.80 -3.52 12.78
N VAL A 97 4.84 -2.85 13.92
CA VAL A 97 6.05 -2.20 14.44
C VAL A 97 6.49 -2.86 15.73
N LYS A 98 7.78 -3.20 15.79
CA LYS A 98 8.44 -3.75 16.98
C LYS A 98 9.78 -3.06 17.19
N GLU A 99 10.13 -2.79 18.44
CA GLU A 99 11.44 -2.26 18.80
C GLU A 99 12.48 -3.38 18.82
N ILE A 100 13.60 -3.17 18.13
CA ILE A 100 14.73 -4.09 18.11
C ILE A 100 15.99 -3.28 18.34
N GLY A 101 16.64 -3.48 19.49
CA GLY A 101 17.90 -2.83 19.84
C GLY A 101 17.81 -1.29 19.82
N GLY A 102 16.77 -0.72 20.43
CA GLY A 102 16.58 0.74 20.50
C GLY A 102 16.02 1.38 19.22
N LYS A 103 15.65 0.59 18.20
CA LYS A 103 15.13 1.09 16.92
C LYS A 103 13.81 0.43 16.57
N PHE A 104 12.80 1.23 16.22
CA PHE A 104 11.54 0.72 15.69
C PHE A 104 11.73 0.20 14.26
N ARG A 105 11.30 -1.04 14.03
CA ARG A 105 11.36 -1.72 12.73
C ARG A 105 9.94 -2.06 12.26
N VAL A 106 9.73 -1.96 10.95
CA VAL A 106 8.45 -2.29 10.30
C VAL A 106 8.47 -3.72 9.77
N PHE A 107 7.35 -4.42 9.92
CA PHE A 107 7.13 -5.79 9.47
C PHE A 107 5.81 -5.87 8.69
N CYS A 108 5.73 -6.83 7.76
CA CYS A 108 4.47 -7.20 7.13
C CYS A 108 3.66 -8.15 8.05
N VAL A 109 2.36 -8.25 7.80
CA VAL A 109 1.45 -9.12 8.56
C VAL A 109 1.89 -10.59 8.55
N GLN A 110 2.46 -11.09 7.44
CA GLN A 110 2.88 -12.50 7.34
C GLN A 110 4.08 -12.80 8.25
N CYS A 111 5.03 -11.87 8.32
CA CYS A 111 6.19 -12.00 9.21
C CYS A 111 5.79 -11.82 10.67
N ALA A 112 4.92 -10.85 10.98
CA ALA A 112 4.37 -10.66 12.32
C ALA A 112 3.48 -11.83 12.76
N ARG A 113 2.79 -12.52 11.84
CA ARG A 113 2.02 -13.73 12.21
C ARG A 113 2.91 -14.93 12.51
N LYS A 114 4.05 -15.04 11.84
CA LYS A 114 5.02 -16.11 12.08
C LYS A 114 5.82 -15.93 13.38
N ASN A 115 5.87 -14.72 13.92
CA ASN A 115 6.60 -14.38 15.14
C ASN A 115 5.61 -13.72 16.08
N ASN A 116 5.18 -14.36 17.17
CA ASN A 116 4.20 -13.87 18.15
C ASN A 116 3.60 -12.46 17.92
N MET A 117 2.37 -12.41 17.40
CA MET A 117 1.71 -11.17 16.95
C MET A 117 1.57 -10.09 18.04
N ASP A 118 1.45 -10.52 19.29
CA ASP A 118 1.28 -9.65 20.45
C ASP A 118 2.50 -8.77 20.74
N ASP A 119 3.66 -9.10 20.16
CA ASP A 119 4.88 -8.31 20.31
C ASP A 119 4.89 -7.05 19.42
N TYR A 120 3.86 -6.86 18.58
CA TYR A 120 3.81 -5.81 17.58
C TYR A 120 2.73 -4.78 17.90
N VAL A 121 3.08 -3.50 17.73
CA VAL A 121 2.10 -2.42 17.66
C VAL A 121 1.67 -2.25 16.21
N VAL A 122 0.37 -2.28 15.94
CA VAL A 122 -0.17 -2.09 14.58
C VAL A 122 -0.56 -0.62 14.37
N LEU A 123 0.00 -0.03 13.31
CA LEU A 123 -0.16 1.40 12.98
C LEU A 123 -0.84 1.55 11.63
N GLN A 124 -1.90 2.36 11.55
CA GLN A 124 -2.57 2.73 10.30
C GLN A 124 -2.15 4.12 9.84
N GLN A 125 -1.63 4.21 8.62
CA GLN A 125 -1.11 5.46 8.06
C GLN A 125 -2.13 6.33 7.34
N ILE A 126 -3.11 5.70 6.69
CA ILE A 126 -4.15 6.36 5.91
C ILE A 126 -5.50 5.77 6.35
N PRO A 127 -6.42 6.60 6.88
CA PRO A 127 -7.76 6.15 7.24
C PRO A 127 -8.47 5.49 6.05
N PHE A 128 -9.28 4.46 6.33
CA PHE A 128 -10.01 3.75 5.27
C PHE A 128 -10.93 4.69 4.49
N ASP A 129 -11.58 5.64 5.15
CA ASP A 129 -12.45 6.62 4.50
C ASP A 129 -11.69 7.46 3.46
N GLU A 130 -10.43 7.83 3.73
CA GLU A 130 -9.61 8.55 2.75
C GLU A 130 -9.27 7.64 1.56
N LEU A 131 -8.90 6.37 1.80
CA LEU A 131 -8.62 5.42 0.72
C LEU A 131 -9.84 5.16 -0.16
N CYS A 132 -11.01 4.97 0.45
CA CYS A 132 -12.28 4.81 -0.28
C CYS A 132 -12.58 6.06 -1.12
N GLN A 133 -12.46 7.26 -0.54
CA GLN A 133 -12.68 8.50 -1.28
C GLN A 133 -11.72 8.66 -2.46
N ILE A 134 -10.44 8.32 -2.30
CA ILE A 134 -9.47 8.37 -3.41
C ILE A 134 -9.87 7.37 -4.51
N PHE A 135 -10.26 6.16 -4.12
CA PHE A 135 -10.68 5.12 -5.06
C PHE A 135 -11.94 5.52 -5.84
N ASP A 136 -12.97 6.01 -5.16
CA ASP A 136 -14.25 6.38 -5.77
C ASP A 136 -14.13 7.57 -6.74
N ARG A 137 -13.24 8.52 -6.42
CA ARG A 137 -12.92 9.65 -7.29
C ARG A 137 -11.99 9.28 -8.45
N PHE A 138 -11.37 8.10 -8.41
CA PHE A 138 -10.47 7.67 -9.48
C PHE A 138 -11.25 7.24 -10.73
N GLN A 139 -11.32 8.16 -11.69
CA GLN A 139 -12.10 8.02 -12.92
C GLN A 139 -11.25 8.25 -14.17
N LEU A 140 -11.70 7.69 -15.28
CA LEU A 140 -11.10 7.91 -16.59
C LEU A 140 -11.59 9.25 -17.14
N TYR A 141 -10.65 10.06 -17.63
CA TYR A 141 -10.95 11.33 -18.26
C TYR A 141 -10.94 11.18 -19.79
N PRO A 142 -11.81 11.90 -20.51
CA PRO A 142 -11.75 11.91 -21.97
C PRO A 142 -10.38 12.43 -22.42
N ALA A 143 -9.83 11.82 -23.48
CA ALA A 143 -8.65 12.37 -24.13
C ALA A 143 -9.00 13.77 -24.65
N LYS A 144 -8.13 14.75 -24.41
CA LYS A 144 -8.30 16.07 -25.05
C LYS A 144 -8.26 15.84 -26.56
N SER A 145 -9.36 16.11 -27.24
CA SER A 145 -9.35 16.29 -28.70
C SER A 145 -8.33 17.37 -29.02
N SER A 146 -7.27 17.00 -29.72
CA SER A 146 -6.43 17.99 -30.41
C SER A 146 -7.32 18.61 -31.47
N LEU A 147 -7.85 19.81 -31.19
CA LEU A 147 -8.46 20.66 -32.19
C LEU A 147 -7.43 20.87 -33.29
N VAL A 148 -7.63 20.21 -34.43
CA VAL A 148 -6.94 20.54 -35.67
C VAL A 148 -7.65 21.78 -36.19
N CYS A 149 -7.01 22.94 -36.02
CA CYS A 149 -7.36 24.17 -36.72
C CYS A 149 -6.75 24.16 -38.12
#